data_AF-A0A2Z7AW50-F1
#
_entry.id   AF-A0A2Z7AW50-F1
#
_cell.length_a   1.000
_cell.length_b   1.000
_cell.length_c   1.000
_cell.angle_alpha   90.00
_cell.angle_beta   90.00
_cell.angle_gamma   90.00
#
_symmetry.space_group_name_H-M   'P 1'
#
loop_
_entity.id
_entity.type
_entity.pdbx_description
1 polymer ?
#
loop_
_entity_poly.entity_id
_entity_poly.type
_entity_poly.pdbx_seq_one_letter_code
_entity_poly.pdbx_strand_id
1 'polypeptide(L)'
;MKETASFQGAVGDFGRKMAVRARDTLLPTEWWAAYGGGCPNLAQLAIRILSQTCSLIPHKLNHIPLEHMHERKNCLEHQRLSDLVFVQYNMSLKHV
;
A
#
# COMPACT_ATOMS: atom_id res chain seq x y z
N MET A 1 -22.70 -7.07 0.35
CA MET A 1 -22.82 -8.54 0.45
C MET A 1 -22.69 -9.26 -0.90
N LYS A 2 -23.34 -8.83 -1.99
CA LYS A 2 -23.23 -9.53 -3.29
C LYS A 2 -21.81 -9.55 -3.85
N GLU A 3 -21.09 -8.42 -3.81
CA GLU A 3 -19.73 -8.34 -4.37
C GLU A 3 -18.70 -9.18 -3.60
N THR A 4 -18.76 -9.16 -2.27
CA THR A 4 -17.88 -9.98 -1.42
C THR A 4 -18.08 -11.47 -1.66
N ALA A 5 -19.32 -11.91 -1.85
CA ALA A 5 -19.64 -13.29 -2.21
C ALA A 5 -19.16 -13.64 -3.63
N SER A 6 -19.26 -12.71 -4.58
CA SER A 6 -18.76 -12.87 -5.96
C SER A 6 -17.24 -13.04 -5.99
N PHE A 7 -16.51 -12.23 -5.21
CA PHE A 7 -15.07 -12.35 -5.06
C PHE A 7 -14.65 -13.66 -4.39
N GLN A 8 -15.30 -14.03 -3.27
CA GLN A 8 -15.02 -15.28 -2.55
C GLN A 8 -15.33 -16.52 -3.40
N GLY A 9 -16.42 -16.47 -4.18
CA GLY A 9 -16.79 -17.52 -5.12
C GLY A 9 -15.96 -17.53 -6.41
N ALA A 10 -14.95 -16.65 -6.54
CA ALA A 10 -14.13 -16.48 -7.74
C ALA A 10 -14.97 -16.32 -9.03
N VAL A 11 -16.11 -15.64 -8.92
CA VAL A 11 -17.08 -15.49 -10.00
C VAL A 11 -16.55 -14.52 -11.05
N GLY A 12 -16.75 -14.85 -12.34
CA GLY A 12 -16.35 -13.99 -13.45
C GLY A 12 -14.84 -13.90 -13.59
N ASP A 13 -14.32 -12.66 -13.64
CA ASP A 13 -12.91 -12.42 -13.94
C ASP A 13 -11.95 -12.91 -12.85
N PHE A 14 -12.41 -13.00 -11.59
CA PHE A 14 -11.62 -13.47 -10.47
C PHE A 14 -11.19 -14.94 -10.56
N GLY A 15 -11.98 -15.78 -11.24
CA GLY A 15 -11.71 -17.21 -11.40
C GLY A 15 -10.92 -17.56 -12.67
N ARG A 16 -10.65 -16.59 -13.55
CA ARG A 16 -9.88 -16.85 -14.76
C ARG A 16 -8.46 -17.27 -14.40
N LYS A 17 -7.93 -18.28 -15.08
CA LYS A 17 -6.54 -18.76 -14.88
C LYS A 17 -5.51 -17.62 -14.97
N MET A 18 -5.73 -16.65 -15.85
CA MET A 18 -4.89 -15.45 -15.97
C MET A 18 -4.95 -14.58 -14.71
N ALA A 19 -6.14 -14.33 -14.16
CA ALA A 19 -6.30 -13.56 -12.94
C ALA A 19 -5.67 -14.28 -11.73
N VAL A 20 -5.82 -15.60 -11.63
CA VAL A 20 -5.19 -16.39 -10.56
C VAL A 20 -3.66 -16.28 -10.62
N ARG A 21 -3.06 -16.48 -11.80
CA ARG A 21 -1.59 -16.34 -11.98
C ARG A 21 -1.12 -14.91 -11.71
N ALA A 22 -1.92 -13.92 -12.10
CA ALA A 22 -1.58 -12.52 -11.96
C ALA A 22 -1.51 -12.06 -10.48
N ARG A 23 -2.09 -12.81 -9.53
CA ARG A 23 -2.02 -12.47 -8.10
C ARG A 23 -0.60 -12.46 -7.55
N ASP A 24 0.26 -13.33 -8.10
CA ASP A 24 1.65 -13.48 -7.65
C ASP A 24 2.62 -12.64 -8.48
N THR A 25 2.18 -12.12 -9.63
CA THR A 25 3.05 -11.38 -10.56
C THR A 25 2.77 -9.87 -10.61
N LEU A 26 1.54 -9.43 -10.30
CA LEU A 26 1.17 -8.02 -10.29
C LEU A 26 1.20 -7.44 -8.88
N LEU A 27 1.38 -6.13 -8.78
CA LEU A 27 1.13 -5.43 -7.53
C LEU A 27 -0.36 -5.60 -7.16
N PRO A 28 -0.70 -5.75 -5.87
CA PRO A 28 -2.08 -5.93 -5.43
C PRO A 28 -3.03 -4.86 -5.98
N THR A 29 -2.59 -3.60 -6.03
CA THR A 29 -3.36 -2.48 -6.57
C THR A 29 -3.63 -2.62 -8.07
N GLU A 30 -2.64 -3.05 -8.85
CA GLU A 30 -2.77 -3.28 -10.30
C GLU A 30 -3.69 -4.47 -10.59
N TRP A 31 -3.60 -5.52 -9.77
CA TRP A 31 -4.47 -6.68 -9.89
C TRP A 31 -5.94 -6.31 -9.69
N TRP A 32 -6.24 -5.49 -8.66
CA TRP A 32 -7.59 -4.99 -8.42
C TRP A 32 -8.08 -4.06 -9.54
N ALA A 33 -7.19 -3.26 -10.14
CA ALA A 33 -7.54 -2.43 -11.29
C ALA A 33 -7.87 -3.28 -12.55
N ALA A 34 -7.13 -4.38 -12.76
CA ALA A 34 -7.28 -5.23 -13.94
C ALA A 34 -8.47 -6.21 -13.86
N TYR A 35 -8.72 -6.81 -12.69
CA TYR A 35 -9.69 -7.90 -12.53
C TYR A 35 -10.88 -7.55 -11.61
N GLY A 36 -10.84 -6.39 -10.94
CA GLY A 36 -11.87 -5.94 -10.01
C GLY A 36 -13.15 -5.40 -10.65
N GLY A 37 -13.24 -5.34 -11.98
CA GLY A 37 -14.36 -4.73 -12.71
C GLY A 37 -15.74 -5.34 -12.38
N GLY A 38 -15.78 -6.64 -12.04
CA GLY A 38 -17.01 -7.32 -11.63
C GLY A 38 -17.52 -6.95 -10.22
N CYS A 39 -16.71 -6.24 -9.42
CA CYS A 39 -17.05 -5.79 -8.07
C CYS A 39 -16.47 -4.39 -7.82
N PRO A 40 -17.07 -3.34 -8.44
CA PRO A 40 -16.48 -2.00 -8.46
C PRO A 40 -16.35 -1.35 -7.09
N ASN A 41 -17.32 -1.57 -6.17
CA ASN A 41 -17.24 -0.98 -4.83
C ASN A 41 -16.14 -1.66 -4.00
N LEU A 42 -16.03 -2.99 -4.09
CA LEU A 42 -14.97 -3.76 -3.44
C LEU A 42 -13.59 -3.40 -4.00
N ALA A 43 -13.47 -3.31 -5.33
CA ALA A 43 -12.22 -2.96 -5.99
C ALA A 43 -11.76 -1.55 -5.60
N GLN A 44 -12.67 -0.57 -5.55
CA GLN A 44 -12.35 0.79 -5.12
C GLN A 44 -11.87 0.83 -3.66
N LEU A 45 -12.53 0.10 -2.77
CA LEU A 45 -12.11 0.01 -1.37
C LEU A 45 -10.74 -0.65 -1.24
N ALA A 46 -10.53 -1.78 -1.93
CA ALA A 46 -9.27 -2.51 -1.91
C ALA A 46 -8.12 -1.64 -2.44
N ILE A 47 -8.31 -0.96 -3.58
CA ILE A 47 -7.32 -0.01 -4.12
C ILE A 47 -7.02 1.09 -3.12
N ARG A 48 -8.03 1.70 -2.49
CA ARG A 48 -7.79 2.74 -1.47
C ARG A 48 -6.95 2.23 -0.30
N ILE A 49 -7.25 1.05 0.24
CA ILE A 49 -6.51 0.45 1.35
C ILE A 49 -5.09 0.08 0.92
N LEU A 50 -4.92 -0.51 -0.26
CA LEU A 50 -3.62 -0.95 -0.79
C LEU A 50 -2.73 0.22 -1.24
N SER A 51 -3.33 1.32 -1.66
CA SER A 51 -2.64 2.58 -1.98
C SER A 51 -2.32 3.42 -0.75
N GLN A 52 -2.82 3.07 0.44
CA GLN A 52 -2.37 3.70 1.67
C GLN A 52 -0.94 3.23 1.94
N THR A 53 -0.03 4.18 2.10
CA THR A 53 1.29 3.90 2.66
C THR A 53 1.07 3.29 4.05
N CYS A 54 1.47 2.03 4.25
CA CYS A 54 1.55 1.46 5.58
C CYS A 54 2.64 2.21 6.36
N SER A 55 2.31 3.39 6.89
CA SER A 55 3.16 4.15 7.82
C SER A 55 3.34 3.46 9.17
N LEU A 56 2.78 2.26 9.33
CA LEU A 56 2.87 1.43 10.53
C LEU A 56 3.80 0.23 10.40
N ILE A 57 4.64 0.18 9.37
CA ILE A 57 5.81 -0.69 9.44
C ILE A 57 6.96 0.17 9.98
N PRO A 58 7.42 -0.03 11.24
CA PRO A 58 8.80 0.27 11.59
C PRO A 58 9.68 -0.69 10.77
N HIS A 59 9.79 -0.43 9.48
CA HIS A 59 10.53 -1.25 8.55
C HIS A 59 12.00 -0.98 8.80
N LYS A 60 12.60 -1.81 9.66
CA LYS A 60 13.99 -2.29 9.71
C LYS A 60 15.02 -1.61 8.78
N LEU A 61 15.08 -0.29 8.75
CA LEU A 61 15.97 0.42 7.84
C LEU A 61 16.48 1.73 8.43
N ASN A 62 16.65 1.77 9.76
CA ASN A 62 17.64 2.57 10.46
C ASN A 62 17.60 2.19 11.93
N HIS A 63 18.51 1.30 12.37
CA HIS A 63 18.97 1.20 13.75
C HIS A 63 19.76 2.46 14.14
N ILE A 64 19.22 3.64 13.83
CA ILE A 64 19.57 4.86 14.53
C ILE A 64 18.62 4.86 15.73
N PRO A 65 19.10 5.03 16.97
CA PRO A 65 18.28 4.83 18.16
C PRO A 65 17.19 5.90 18.24
N LEU A 66 16.07 5.65 17.57
CA LEU A 66 14.85 6.43 17.64
C LEU A 66 14.20 6.28 19.03
N GLU A 67 14.57 5.24 19.76
CA GLU A 67 14.21 5.04 21.16
C GLU A 67 14.78 6.15 22.07
N HIS A 68 15.93 6.75 21.74
CA HIS A 68 16.45 7.90 22.50
C HIS A 68 15.79 9.25 22.14
N MET A 69 15.06 9.32 21.03
CA MET A 69 14.36 10.55 20.60
C MET A 69 12.94 10.64 21.16
N HIS A 70 12.42 9.57 21.77
CA HIS A 70 11.07 9.54 22.33
C HIS A 70 10.99 10.18 23.73
N GLU A 71 12.11 10.45 24.41
CA GLU A 71 12.09 11.09 25.74
C GLU A 71 12.29 12.61 25.73
N ARG A 72 12.59 13.24 24.59
CA ARG A 72 12.77 14.70 24.51
C ARG A 72 12.03 15.31 23.33
N LYS A 73 10.78 15.70 23.57
CA LYS A 73 10.13 17.03 23.35
C LYS A 73 10.74 18.04 22.34
N ASN A 74 11.40 17.62 21.27
CA ASN A 74 12.01 18.52 20.28
C ASN A 74 11.27 18.42 18.94
N CYS A 75 10.22 19.24 18.80
CA CYS A 75 9.44 19.36 17.57
C CYS A 75 10.30 19.68 16.33
N LEU A 76 11.43 20.37 16.52
CA LEU A 76 12.37 20.72 15.45
C LEU A 76 13.04 19.49 14.82
N GLU A 77 13.40 18.49 15.62
CA GLU A 77 14.01 17.25 15.11
C GLU A 77 12.97 16.36 14.42
N HIS A 78 11.73 16.40 14.89
CA HIS A 78 10.61 15.72 14.23
C HIS A 78 10.28 16.35 12.87
N GLN A 79 10.29 17.68 12.79
CA GLN A 79 10.10 18.41 11.54
C GLN A 79 11.22 18.09 10.54
N ARG A 80 12.48 18.11 11.00
CA ARG A 80 13.64 17.75 10.17
C ARG A 80 13.54 16.34 9.61
N LEU A 81 13.13 15.37 10.43
CA LEU A 81 12.94 13.99 9.99
C LEU A 81 11.81 13.89 8.95
N SER A 82 10.69 14.58 9.18
CA SER A 82 9.57 14.65 8.23
C SER A 82 10.02 15.24 6.89
N ASP A 83 10.77 16.34 6.91
CA ASP A 83 11.27 17.01 5.71
C ASP A 83 12.25 16.12 4.94
N LEU A 84 13.12 15.39 5.65
CA LEU A 84 14.11 14.50 5.06
C LEU A 84 13.45 13.28 4.38
N VAL A 85 12.44 12.69 5.04
CA VAL A 85 11.60 11.63 4.44
C VAL A 85 10.85 12.14 3.21
N PHE A 86 10.31 13.36 3.26
CA PHE A 86 9.60 13.98 2.14
C PHE A 86 10.51 14.19 0.92
N VAL A 87 11.73 14.67 1.12
CA VAL A 87 12.70 14.88 0.02
C VAL A 87 13.13 13.54 -0.58
N GLN A 88 13.46 12.54 0.26
CA GLN A 88 13.89 11.22 -0.21
C GLN A 88 12.80 10.51 -1.02
N TYR A 89 11.55 10.66 -0.60
CA TYR A 89 10.39 10.12 -1.32
C TYR A 89 10.19 10.80 -2.68
N ASN A 90 10.21 12.14 -2.73
CA ASN A 90 10.07 12.88 -3.98
C ASN A 90 11.22 12.63 -4.96
N MET A 91 12.45 12.47 -4.45
CA MET A 91 13.59 12.07 -5.29
C MET A 91 13.35 10.68 -5.91
N SER A 92 12.87 9.71 -5.14
CA SER A 92 12.60 8.36 -5.65
C SER A 92 11.49 8.36 -6.71
N LEU A 93 10.48 9.23 -6.57
CA LEU A 93 9.39 9.38 -7.55
C LEU A 93 9.80 10.11 -8.83
N LYS A 94 10.76 11.03 -8.77
CA LYS A 94 11.28 11.75 -9.96
C LYS A 94 12.22 10.91 -10.83
N HIS A 95 12.70 9.79 -10.31
CA HIS A 95 13.57 8.85 -11.01
C HIS A 95 12.81 7.65 -11.61
N VAL A 96 11.47 7.73 -11.67
CA VAL A 96 10.58 6.87 -12.46
C VAL A 96 10.12 7.66 -13.69
#